data_AF-A0AAV0BG60-F1
#
_entry.id   AF-A0AAV0BG60-F1
#
_cell.length_a   1.000
_cell.length_b   1.000
_cell.length_c   1.000
_cell.angle_alpha   90.00
_cell.angle_beta   90.00
_cell.angle_gamma   90.00
#
_symmetry.space_group_name_H-M   'P 1'
#
loop_
_entity.id
_entity.type
_entity.pdbx_description
1 polymer ?
#
loop_
_entity_poly.entity_id
_entity_poly.type
_entity_poly.pdbx_seq_one_letter_code
_entity_poly.pdbx_strand_id
1 'polypeptide(L)'
;SITIATTLQYPLSRGSTHISSQNPEAQPNIDPKILEHPFDNLSMIKASKHARKIMSQSDFKDFILDEKFPGPTVKTDEDWLKSVRERVRTEYHPMGTGSMISENLSGVVNPKLIVHGTKNM
;
A
#
# COMPACT_ATOMS: atom_id res chain seq x y z
N SER A 1 -1.58 -14.90 -20.25
CA SER A 1 -0.95 -14.90 -18.92
C SER A 1 -2.00 -14.60 -17.87
N ILE A 2 -1.93 -15.25 -16.71
CA ILE A 2 -2.83 -14.97 -15.58
C ILE A 2 -2.01 -14.24 -14.51
N THR A 3 -2.60 -13.20 -13.91
CA THR A 3 -1.98 -12.43 -12.83
C THR A 3 -2.96 -12.33 -11.68
N ILE A 4 -2.49 -12.62 -10.46
CA ILE A 4 -3.21 -12.29 -9.24
C ILE A 4 -2.51 -11.09 -8.61
N ALA A 5 -3.24 -9.98 -8.47
CA ALA A 5 -2.80 -8.85 -7.67
C ALA A 5 -3.22 -9.07 -6.21
N THR A 6 -2.27 -8.95 -5.29
CA THR A 6 -2.54 -8.94 -3.85
C THR A 6 -2.49 -7.50 -3.37
N THR A 7 -3.56 -7.03 -2.73
CA THR A 7 -3.69 -5.65 -2.29
C THR A 7 -3.83 -5.57 -0.78
N LEU A 8 -3.09 -4.67 -0.15
CA LEU A 8 -3.22 -4.37 1.28
C LEU A 8 -4.32 -3.35 1.51
N GLN A 9 -5.47 -3.79 2.03
CA GLN A 9 -6.67 -2.95 2.17
C GLN A 9 -6.60 -1.97 3.35
N TYR A 10 -5.95 -2.37 4.44
CA TYR A 10 -5.84 -1.57 5.67
C TYR A 10 -4.37 -1.44 6.08
N PRO A 11 -3.55 -0.69 5.33
CA PRO A 11 -2.14 -0.50 5.66
C PRO A 11 -2.01 0.24 7.00
N LEU A 12 -1.02 -0.16 7.79
CA LEU A 12 -0.63 0.53 9.03
C LEU A 12 0.48 1.56 8.80
N SER A 13 1.25 1.43 7.72
CA SER A 13 2.21 2.46 7.31
C SER A 13 1.49 3.79 7.08
N ARG A 14 2.14 4.91 7.44
CA ARG A 14 1.62 6.27 7.27
C ARG A 14 2.67 7.14 6.62
N GLY A 15 2.33 7.69 5.46
CA GLY A 15 3.17 8.61 4.72
C GLY A 15 2.86 10.08 4.98
N SER A 16 3.42 10.92 4.13
CA SER A 16 3.24 12.38 4.17
C SER A 16 3.20 12.98 2.77
N THR A 17 2.54 14.13 2.67
CA THR A 17 2.65 15.05 1.53
C THR A 17 2.97 16.43 2.07
N HIS A 18 4.03 17.06 1.57
CA HIS A 18 4.45 18.38 2.03
C HIS A 18 4.90 19.25 0.85
N ILE A 19 4.75 20.57 1.00
CA ILE A 19 5.27 21.53 0.03
C ILE A 19 6.77 21.34 -0.15
N SER A 20 7.24 21.47 -1.39
CA SER A 20 8.66 21.40 -1.73
C SER A 20 9.32 22.79 -1.78
N SER A 21 8.51 23.84 -1.90
CA SER A 21 8.95 25.24 -1.99
C SER A 21 7.82 26.20 -1.64
N GLN A 22 8.08 27.51 -1.71
CA GLN A 22 7.05 28.55 -1.59
C GLN A 22 6.20 28.75 -2.86
N ASN A 23 6.59 28.17 -4.00
CA ASN A 23 5.81 28.25 -5.23
C ASN A 23 4.62 27.26 -5.15
N PRO A 24 3.36 27.73 -5.16
CA PRO A 24 2.19 26.86 -5.05
C PRO A 24 2.01 25.93 -6.26
N GLU A 25 2.61 26.25 -7.41
CA GLU A 25 2.58 25.40 -8.62
C GLU A 25 3.65 24.30 -8.61
N ALA A 26 4.57 24.32 -7.63
CA ALA A 26 5.59 23.28 -7.52
C ALA A 26 4.98 21.96 -7.04
N GLN A 27 5.42 20.85 -7.64
CA GLN A 27 4.99 19.52 -7.20
C GLN A 27 5.39 19.29 -5.72
N PRO A 28 4.50 18.71 -4.89
CA PRO A 28 4.81 18.42 -3.51
C PRO A 28 5.78 17.24 -3.39
N ASN A 29 6.46 17.17 -2.25
CA ASN A 29 7.17 15.96 -1.84
C ASN A 29 6.14 14.96 -1.30
N ILE A 30 6.04 13.80 -1.96
CA ILE A 30 5.13 12.72 -1.58
C ILE A 30 5.96 11.51 -1.17
N ASP A 31 5.85 11.11 0.10
CA ASP A 31 6.45 9.88 0.61
C ASP A 31 5.35 9.04 1.28
N PRO A 32 4.82 8.00 0.60
CA PRO A 32 3.78 7.14 1.16
C PRO A 32 4.31 6.17 2.23
N LYS A 33 5.64 6.04 2.40
CA LYS A 33 6.28 5.10 3.32
C LYS A 33 5.78 3.67 3.18
N ILE A 34 5.61 3.22 1.94
CA ILE A 34 5.10 1.89 1.60
C ILE A 34 5.93 0.83 2.32
N LEU A 35 5.25 -0.06 3.05
CA LEU A 35 5.85 -1.19 3.77
C LEU A 35 6.83 -0.79 4.90
N GLU A 36 6.72 0.43 5.44
CA GLU A 36 7.47 0.86 6.64
C GLU A 36 7.02 0.06 7.87
N HIS A 37 5.70 -0.13 8.05
CA HIS A 37 5.18 -0.85 9.20
C HIS A 37 5.39 -2.39 9.06
N PRO A 38 5.96 -3.08 10.06
CA PRO A 38 6.26 -4.52 9.98
C PRO A 38 5.04 -5.40 9.69
N PHE A 39 3.86 -5.03 10.18
CA PHE A 39 2.63 -5.77 9.92
C PHE A 39 2.21 -5.76 8.44
N ASP A 40 2.49 -4.67 7.72
CA ASP A 40 2.19 -4.57 6.29
C ASP A 40 3.06 -5.54 5.49
N ASN A 41 4.34 -5.65 5.87
CA ASN A 41 5.26 -6.65 5.33
C ASN A 41 4.73 -8.08 5.53
N LEU A 42 4.36 -8.43 6.77
CA LEU A 42 3.83 -9.76 7.11
C LEU A 42 2.53 -10.07 6.33
N SER A 43 1.64 -9.09 6.21
CA SER A 43 0.37 -9.25 5.50
C SER A 43 0.59 -9.51 4.02
N MET A 44 1.50 -8.77 3.38
CA MET A 44 1.82 -8.94 1.96
C MET A 44 2.52 -10.27 1.66
N ILE A 45 3.42 -10.73 2.55
CA ILE A 45 4.05 -12.05 2.43
C ILE A 45 2.98 -13.14 2.47
N LYS A 46 2.08 -13.10 3.46
CA LYS A 46 1.00 -14.09 3.61
C LYS A 46 0.04 -14.08 2.40
N ALA A 47 -0.37 -12.89 1.95
CA ALA A 47 -1.23 -12.76 0.77
C ALA A 47 -0.56 -13.31 -0.49
N SER A 48 0.73 -13.02 -0.69
CA SER A 48 1.50 -13.50 -1.85
C SER A 48 1.67 -15.02 -1.86
N LYS A 49 1.99 -15.61 -0.69
CA LYS A 49 2.00 -17.08 -0.51
C LYS A 49 0.63 -17.71 -0.80
N HIS A 50 -0.44 -17.05 -0.38
CA HIS A 50 -1.80 -17.51 -0.62
C HIS A 50 -2.17 -17.45 -2.10
N ALA A 51 -1.80 -16.37 -2.81
CA ALA A 51 -1.99 -16.26 -4.26
C ALA A 51 -1.29 -17.42 -5.01
N ARG A 52 -0.04 -17.75 -4.65
CA ARG A 52 0.64 -18.93 -5.21
C ARG A 52 -0.11 -20.23 -4.91
N LYS A 53 -0.62 -20.41 -3.68
CA LYS A 53 -1.40 -21.60 -3.31
C LYS A 53 -2.69 -21.72 -4.14
N ILE A 54 -3.38 -20.61 -4.43
CA ILE A 54 -4.56 -20.60 -5.30
C ILE A 54 -4.17 -21.02 -6.71
N MET A 55 -3.11 -20.42 -7.26
CA MET A 55 -2.64 -20.71 -8.62
C MET A 55 -2.08 -22.14 -8.75
N SER A 56 -1.69 -22.80 -7.67
CA SER A 56 -1.23 -24.20 -7.70
C SER A 56 -2.35 -25.24 -7.59
N GLN A 57 -3.63 -24.84 -7.53
CA GLN A 57 -4.74 -25.78 -7.48
C GLN A 57 -4.91 -26.53 -8.82
N SER A 58 -5.51 -27.73 -8.77
CA SER A 58 -5.72 -28.60 -9.95
C SER A 58 -6.42 -27.91 -11.10
N ASP A 59 -7.37 -27.05 -10.77
CA ASP A 59 -8.27 -26.40 -11.74
C ASP A 59 -7.52 -25.41 -12.64
N PHE A 60 -6.31 -25.00 -12.24
CA PHE A 60 -5.47 -24.10 -13.01
C PHE A 60 -4.36 -24.81 -13.81
N LYS A 61 -4.20 -26.14 -13.69
CA LYS A 61 -3.07 -26.87 -14.30
C LYS A 61 -2.99 -26.73 -15.82
N ASP A 62 -4.13 -26.68 -16.50
CA ASP A 62 -4.17 -26.55 -17.96
C ASP A 62 -3.94 -25.11 -18.44
N PHE A 63 -4.00 -24.13 -17.53
CA PHE A 63 -3.88 -22.71 -17.83
C PHE A 63 -2.53 -22.11 -17.42
N ILE A 64 -1.81 -22.75 -16.50
CA ILE A 64 -0.56 -22.26 -15.93
C ILE A 64 0.58 -23.19 -16.32
N LEU A 65 1.41 -22.74 -17.26
CA LEU A 65 2.62 -23.46 -17.68
C LEU A 65 3.76 -23.29 -16.67
N ASP A 66 3.95 -22.06 -16.19
CA ASP A 66 5.01 -21.69 -15.25
C ASP A 66 4.62 -20.47 -14.41
N GLU A 67 5.33 -20.29 -13.29
CA GLU A 67 5.21 -19.09 -12.45
C GLU A 67 6.31 -18.10 -12.82
N LYS A 68 5.95 -17.04 -13.56
CA LYS A 68 6.90 -16.00 -13.95
C LYS A 68 7.39 -15.15 -12.78
N PHE A 69 6.47 -14.74 -11.90
CA PHE A 69 6.77 -13.95 -10.71
C PHE A 69 5.94 -14.43 -9.51
N PRO A 70 6.51 -14.41 -8.29
CA PRO A 70 7.92 -14.13 -8.01
C PRO A 70 8.88 -15.27 -8.41
N GLY A 71 8.34 -16.39 -8.91
CA GLY A 71 9.12 -17.51 -9.43
C GLY A 71 9.34 -18.61 -8.40
N PRO A 72 9.63 -19.85 -8.84
CA PRO A 72 9.61 -21.02 -7.99
C PRO A 72 10.72 -21.02 -6.92
N THR A 73 11.77 -20.22 -7.07
CA THR A 73 12.92 -20.15 -6.15
C THR A 73 12.63 -19.35 -4.87
N VAL A 74 11.58 -18.53 -4.85
CA VAL A 74 11.19 -17.76 -3.66
C VAL A 74 10.53 -18.69 -2.64
N LYS A 75 11.20 -18.99 -1.53
CA LYS A 75 10.72 -19.98 -0.54
C LYS A 75 10.62 -19.40 0.87
N THR A 76 11.62 -18.65 1.33
CA THR A 76 11.65 -18.12 2.71
C THR A 76 10.91 -16.79 2.83
N ASP A 77 10.58 -16.39 4.06
CA ASP A 77 9.91 -15.11 4.31
C ASP A 77 10.75 -13.92 3.82
N GLU A 78 12.08 -14.04 3.89
CA GLU A 78 13.02 -13.07 3.37
C GLU A 78 12.96 -12.98 1.84
N ASP A 79 12.90 -14.12 1.13
CA ASP A 79 12.72 -14.14 -0.33
C ASP A 79 11.39 -13.48 -0.73
N TRP A 80 10.32 -13.79 0.01
CA TRP A 80 9.00 -13.20 -0.22
C TRP A 80 9.01 -11.71 0.03
N LEU A 81 9.60 -11.25 1.14
CA LEU A 81 9.70 -9.84 1.45
C LEU A 81 10.49 -9.07 0.38
N LYS A 82 11.63 -9.62 -0.05
CA LYS A 82 12.43 -9.04 -1.14
C LYS A 82 11.60 -8.92 -2.42
N SER A 83 10.92 -9.99 -2.82
CA SER A 83 10.08 -9.95 -4.02
C SER A 83 8.90 -9.00 -3.92
N VAL A 84 8.25 -8.91 -2.76
CA VAL A 84 7.20 -7.92 -2.49
C VAL A 84 7.77 -6.50 -2.63
N ARG A 85 8.91 -6.18 -2.02
CA ARG A 85 9.52 -4.84 -2.10
C ARG A 85 9.92 -4.42 -3.50
N GLU A 86 10.41 -5.34 -4.33
CA GLU A 86 10.74 -5.06 -5.73
C GLU A 86 9.51 -4.72 -6.58
N ARG A 87 8.36 -5.32 -6.26
CA ARG A 87 7.15 -5.29 -7.10
C ARG A 87 5.99 -4.48 -6.56
N VAL A 88 6.02 -4.08 -5.28
CA VAL A 88 4.94 -3.30 -4.67
C VAL A 88 4.76 -1.98 -5.43
N ARG A 89 3.50 -1.67 -5.76
CA ARG A 89 3.09 -0.42 -6.37
C ARG A 89 1.81 0.04 -5.68
N THR A 90 1.41 1.29 -5.93
CA THR A 90 0.16 1.84 -5.42
C THR A 90 -1.01 1.41 -6.29
N GLU A 91 -2.18 1.21 -5.68
CA GLU A 91 -3.48 1.13 -6.38
C GLU A 91 -4.08 2.54 -6.65
N TYR A 92 -3.25 3.59 -6.61
CA TYR A 92 -3.67 4.97 -6.89
C TYR A 92 -4.77 5.52 -5.94
N HIS A 93 -4.79 5.08 -4.68
CA HIS A 93 -5.74 5.53 -3.65
C HIS A 93 -5.06 6.31 -2.49
N PRO A 94 -4.37 7.45 -2.73
CA PRO A 94 -3.87 8.27 -1.64
C PRO A 94 -5.04 8.90 -0.87
N MET A 95 -5.02 8.82 0.46
CA MET A 95 -6.07 9.40 1.31
C MET A 95 -5.54 9.73 2.71
N GLY A 96 -6.31 10.53 3.44
CA GLY A 96 -6.10 10.78 4.87
C GLY A 96 -5.18 11.95 5.23
N THR A 97 -4.66 12.70 4.26
CA THR A 97 -3.80 13.87 4.49
C THR A 97 -4.56 15.07 5.08
N GLY A 98 -5.85 15.19 4.78
CA GLY A 98 -6.82 16.07 5.46
C GLY A 98 -7.78 15.26 6.33
N SER A 99 -7.28 14.64 7.39
CA SER A 99 -8.04 13.66 8.18
C SER A 99 -9.21 14.32 8.95
N MET A 100 -10.35 13.63 8.95
CA MET A 100 -11.54 13.98 9.74
C MET A 100 -11.53 13.17 11.04
N ILE A 101 -10.55 13.45 11.90
CA ILE A 101 -10.46 12.94 13.28
C ILE A 101 -10.43 14.13 14.23
N SER A 102 -10.43 13.89 15.54
CA SER A 102 -10.43 14.98 16.52
C SER A 102 -9.11 15.76 16.50
N GLU A 103 -9.20 17.07 16.77
CA GLU A 103 -8.05 17.99 16.80
C GLU A 103 -6.96 17.55 17.80
N ASN A 104 -7.35 17.02 18.96
CA ASN A 104 -6.42 16.48 19.96
C ASN A 104 -5.68 15.21 19.50
N LEU A 105 -6.11 14.59 18.40
CA LEU A 105 -5.43 13.49 17.71
C LEU A 105 -4.79 13.97 16.39
N SER A 106 -4.60 15.27 16.22
CA SER A 106 -4.04 15.91 15.01
C SER A 106 -4.92 15.77 13.77
N GLY A 107 -6.25 15.79 13.95
CA GLY A 107 -7.20 15.93 12.84
C GLY A 107 -7.10 17.28 12.14
N VAL A 108 -7.36 17.30 10.84
CA VAL A 108 -7.29 18.53 10.02
C VAL A 108 -8.65 19.23 9.95
N VAL A 109 -9.72 18.46 9.77
CA VAL A 109 -11.09 18.98 9.65
C VAL A 109 -12.05 18.34 10.65
N ASN A 110 -13.05 19.10 11.07
CA ASN A 110 -14.13 18.59 11.91
C ASN A 110 -15.19 17.83 11.07
N PRO A 111 -16.24 17.23 11.69
CA PRO A 111 -17.30 16.52 10.96
C PRO A 111 -18.15 17.36 9.99
N LYS A 112 -17.99 18.70 10.00
CA LYS A 112 -18.59 19.62 9.03
C LYS A 112 -17.61 20.02 7.92
N LEU A 113 -16.45 19.36 7.85
CA LEU A 113 -15.36 19.62 6.91
C LEU A 113 -14.69 20.98 7.07
N ILE A 114 -14.84 21.62 8.23
CA ILE A 114 -14.18 22.90 8.53
C ILE A 114 -12.83 22.60 9.19
N VAL A 115 -11.76 23.20 8.65
CA VAL A 115 -10.39 23.16 9.17
C VAL A 115 -10.37 23.71 10.60
N HIS A 116 -9.81 22.93 11.51
CA HIS A 116 -9.65 23.31 12.91
C HIS A 116 -8.91 24.65 13.06
N GLY A 117 -9.37 25.49 13.99
CA GLY A 117 -8.81 26.84 14.22
C GLY A 117 -9.24 27.91 13.19
N THR A 118 -10.05 27.57 12.18
CA THR A 118 -10.55 28.53 11.18
C THR A 118 -12.05 28.77 11.32
N LYS A 119 -12.58 29.78 10.61
CA LYS A 119 -14.02 30.10 10.63
C LYS A 119 -14.81 29.52 9.45
N ASN A 120 -14.18 29.34 8.29
CA ASN A 120 -14.86 28.96 7.04
C ASN A 120 -13.87 28.44 5.97
N MET A 121 -12.87 27.69 6.41
CA MET A 121 -11.93 26.97 5.53
C MET A 121 -12.11 25.48 5.76
#